data_AF-A0AAW6B9H4-F1
#
_entry.id   AF-A0AAW6B9H4-F1
#
_cell.length_a   1.000
_cell.length_b   1.000
_cell.length_c   1.000
_cell.angle_alpha   90.00
_cell.angle_beta   90.00
_cell.angle_gamma   90.00
#
_symmetry.space_group_name_H-M   'P 1'
#
loop_
_entity.id
_entity.type
_entity.pdbx_description
1 polymer ?
#
loop_
_entity_poly.entity_id
_entity_poly.type
_entity_poly.pdbx_seq_one_letter_code
_entity_poly.pdbx_strand_id
1 'polypeptide(L)'
;MFLLVDKTGEMTFNFFKEYASINKIPRLFVETANKLIKNPSLNLSKLIDSLQHGNDTPFITEKTLSTQHIKDFESSLQKTVYLSQINKIPFKEIVPVELSSSDDFIFGDKLLALRIKILQNEDVILPDKVKSKVFASVNRLNYLLTNDTNNTFIKKLDIAKIFSLLLCAISQATTNDEPDISKLIDNINNLYQYKSPTEGIFYRPNLLSNHLSPYLSNGSAGMLVILLSFKRRFHKNIYDDQIHDIINTLTKNFMPQNASLMRGLSGIIFSLLQYADICHDKQHNNFIKENIETLPYYSCKWNDQTLIVNPSFLNLDICFEDGNKGIIYIINLAKKLHIIE
;
A
#
# COMPACT_ATOMS: atom_id res chain seq x y z
N MET A 1 -17.67 0.14 17.60
CA MET A 1 -18.78 0.00 16.64
C MET A 1 -19.10 1.37 16.06
N PHE A 2 -18.44 1.78 14.97
CA PHE A 2 -18.66 3.00 14.16
C PHE A 2 -17.70 2.83 12.96
N LEU A 3 -18.09 2.70 11.67
CA LEU A 3 -19.27 3.13 10.93
C LEU A 3 -19.93 1.96 10.16
N LEU A 4 -21.27 1.99 10.11
CA LEU A 4 -22.06 1.30 9.10
C LEU A 4 -21.68 1.88 7.73
N VAL A 5 -21.43 1.00 6.76
CA VAL A 5 -21.41 1.27 5.31
C VAL A 5 -22.23 2.51 4.98
N ASP A 6 -21.63 3.45 4.24
CA ASP A 6 -22.39 4.51 3.60
C ASP A 6 -23.40 3.87 2.63
N LYS A 7 -24.63 3.62 3.13
CA LYS A 7 -25.74 3.10 2.32
C LYS A 7 -26.26 4.13 1.32
N THR A 8 -25.78 5.37 1.40
CA THR A 8 -26.19 6.47 0.52
C THR A 8 -25.31 6.55 -0.74
N GLY A 9 -24.11 5.97 -0.71
CA GLY A 9 -23.14 5.99 -1.82
C GLY A 9 -22.50 7.35 -2.06
N GLU A 10 -22.67 8.31 -1.14
CA GLU A 10 -22.18 9.67 -1.23
C GLU A 10 -20.64 9.74 -1.24
N MET A 11 -19.98 8.91 -0.44
CA MET A 11 -18.50 8.86 -0.40
C MET A 11 -17.91 8.36 -1.72
N THR A 12 -18.44 7.26 -2.26
CA THR A 12 -18.05 6.71 -3.57
C THR A 12 -18.31 7.73 -4.69
N PHE A 13 -19.43 8.45 -4.62
CA PHE A 13 -19.77 9.44 -5.61
C PHE A 13 -18.88 10.69 -5.53
N ASN A 14 -18.45 11.10 -4.34
CA ASN A 14 -17.47 12.18 -4.17
C ASN A 14 -16.09 11.81 -4.73
N PHE A 15 -15.63 10.58 -4.51
CA PHE A 15 -14.42 10.08 -5.17
C PHE A 15 -14.54 10.14 -6.70
N PHE A 16 -15.67 9.69 -7.25
CA PHE A 16 -15.93 9.75 -8.69
C PHE A 16 -15.96 11.18 -9.24
N LYS A 17 -16.55 12.14 -8.52
CA LYS A 17 -16.53 13.56 -8.90
C LYS A 17 -15.10 14.11 -9.00
N GLU A 18 -14.25 13.80 -8.03
CA GLU A 18 -12.85 14.26 -8.05
C GLU A 18 -12.06 13.56 -9.17
N TYR A 19 -12.24 12.25 -9.35
CA TYR A 19 -11.68 11.51 -10.48
C TYR A 19 -12.08 12.13 -11.83
N ALA A 20 -13.36 12.48 -11.97
CA ALA A 20 -13.90 13.11 -13.14
C ALA A 20 -13.30 14.50 -13.39
N SER A 21 -13.06 15.28 -12.33
CA SER A 21 -12.39 16.58 -12.45
C SER A 21 -10.94 16.44 -12.94
N ILE A 22 -10.17 15.52 -12.36
CA ILE A 22 -8.76 15.27 -12.71
C ILE A 22 -8.63 14.83 -14.17
N ASN A 23 -9.48 13.89 -14.60
CA ASN A 23 -9.44 13.31 -15.94
C ASN A 23 -10.23 14.13 -16.97
N LYS A 24 -10.72 15.32 -16.58
CA LYS A 24 -11.54 16.20 -17.43
C LYS A 24 -12.74 15.48 -18.06
N ILE A 25 -13.34 14.55 -17.31
CA ILE A 25 -14.56 13.86 -17.73
C ILE A 25 -15.67 14.91 -17.89
N PRO A 26 -16.41 14.91 -19.01
CA PRO A 26 -17.49 15.86 -19.22
C PRO A 26 -18.53 15.84 -18.09
N ARG A 27 -18.94 17.04 -17.68
CA ARG A 27 -19.88 17.28 -16.58
C ARG A 27 -21.18 16.51 -16.73
N LEU A 28 -21.66 16.37 -17.97
CA LEU A 28 -22.91 15.68 -18.27
C LEU A 28 -22.87 14.20 -17.83
N PHE A 29 -21.72 13.52 -17.91
CA PHE A 29 -21.59 12.12 -17.47
C PHE A 29 -21.65 12.00 -15.96
N VAL A 30 -21.00 12.94 -15.26
CA VAL A 30 -21.01 12.98 -13.80
C VAL A 30 -22.42 13.24 -13.27
N GLU A 31 -23.11 14.24 -13.83
CA GLU A 31 -24.49 14.55 -13.44
C GLU A 31 -25.47 13.43 -13.78
N THR A 32 -25.27 12.74 -14.90
CA THR A 32 -26.04 11.56 -15.30
C THR A 32 -25.90 10.42 -14.28
N ALA A 33 -24.67 10.10 -13.87
CA ALA A 33 -24.42 9.12 -12.83
C ALA A 33 -25.06 9.53 -11.48
N ASN A 34 -24.96 10.81 -11.09
CA ASN A 34 -25.59 11.32 -9.87
C ASN A 34 -27.13 11.12 -9.88
N LYS A 35 -27.76 11.46 -11.01
CA LYS A 35 -29.21 11.35 -11.20
C LYS A 35 -29.68 9.90 -11.09
N LEU A 36 -28.94 8.98 -11.70
CA LEU A 36 -29.22 7.54 -11.63
C LEU A 36 -29.08 6.99 -10.20
N ILE A 37 -28.05 7.41 -9.47
CA ILE A 37 -27.83 7.00 -8.08
C ILE A 37 -28.95 7.52 -7.17
N LYS A 38 -29.34 8.81 -7.32
CA LYS A 38 -30.37 9.44 -6.48
C LYS A 38 -31.79 9.05 -6.86
N ASN A 39 -32.03 8.67 -8.10
CA ASN A 39 -33.34 8.28 -8.60
C ASN A 39 -33.22 7.09 -9.57
N PRO A 40 -33.21 5.85 -9.05
CA PRO A 40 -33.07 4.66 -9.88
C PRO A 40 -34.22 4.45 -10.87
N SER A 41 -35.38 5.06 -10.62
CA SER A 41 -36.57 4.99 -11.47
C SER A 41 -36.60 6.05 -12.58
N LEU A 42 -35.49 6.76 -12.83
CA LEU A 42 -35.44 7.80 -13.84
C LEU A 42 -35.67 7.21 -15.25
N ASN A 43 -36.51 7.88 -16.05
CA ASN A 43 -36.77 7.44 -17.42
C ASN A 43 -35.49 7.59 -18.27
N LEU A 44 -35.07 6.49 -18.89
CA LEU A 44 -33.88 6.39 -19.73
C LEU A 44 -33.90 7.38 -20.91
N SER A 45 -35.09 7.68 -21.47
CA SER A 45 -35.19 8.61 -22.61
C SER A 45 -34.74 10.03 -22.23
N LYS A 46 -35.09 10.50 -21.04
CA LYS A 46 -34.68 11.83 -20.54
C LYS A 46 -33.16 11.92 -20.29
N LEU A 47 -32.52 10.79 -19.96
CA LEU A 47 -31.07 10.71 -19.81
C LEU A 47 -30.38 10.74 -21.17
N ILE A 48 -30.90 9.98 -22.14
CA ILE A 48 -30.39 9.99 -23.52
C ILE A 48 -30.46 11.40 -24.12
N ASP A 49 -31.58 12.09 -23.97
CA ASP A 49 -31.72 13.48 -24.44
C ASP A 49 -30.72 14.42 -23.76
N SER A 50 -30.50 14.25 -22.44
CA SER A 50 -29.51 15.03 -21.69
C SER A 50 -28.06 14.72 -22.11
N LEU A 51 -27.78 13.48 -22.54
CA LEU A 51 -26.48 13.05 -23.03
C LEU A 51 -26.23 13.54 -24.47
N GLN A 52 -27.26 13.57 -25.32
CA GLN A 52 -27.17 14.00 -26.72
C GLN A 52 -27.10 15.52 -26.89
N HIS A 53 -27.65 16.27 -25.94
CA HIS A 53 -27.72 17.74 -25.99
C HIS A 53 -26.98 18.43 -24.84
N GLY A 54 -26.29 17.66 -24.01
CA GLY A 54 -25.52 18.15 -22.88
C GLY A 54 -24.24 18.86 -23.31
N ASN A 55 -23.70 19.70 -22.42
CA ASN A 55 -22.45 20.40 -22.65
C ASN A 55 -21.25 19.51 -22.26
N ASP A 56 -20.29 19.40 -23.17
CA ASP A 56 -19.06 18.62 -22.99
C ASP A 56 -18.01 19.31 -22.10
N THR A 57 -18.37 20.44 -21.49
CA THR A 57 -17.50 21.11 -20.52
C THR A 57 -17.02 20.13 -19.45
N PRO A 58 -15.71 20.11 -19.14
CA PRO A 58 -15.17 19.29 -18.07
C PRO A 58 -15.91 19.51 -16.76
N PHE A 59 -16.12 18.43 -16.02
CA PHE A 59 -16.59 18.53 -14.65
C PHE A 59 -15.54 19.26 -13.80
N ILE A 60 -15.99 20.20 -12.98
CA ILE A 60 -15.14 20.93 -12.04
C ILE A 60 -15.78 20.78 -10.67
N THR A 61 -15.07 20.19 -9.72
CA THR A 61 -15.47 20.18 -8.31
C THR A 61 -15.34 21.59 -7.74
N GLU A 62 -16.40 22.14 -7.14
CA GLU A 62 -16.22 23.29 -6.24
C GLU A 62 -15.21 22.89 -5.16
N LYS A 63 -14.21 23.73 -4.86
CA LYS A 63 -13.06 23.48 -3.98
C LYS A 63 -13.43 22.94 -2.58
N THR A 64 -13.87 21.69 -2.47
CA THR A 64 -14.39 21.14 -1.21
C THR A 64 -13.44 20.18 -0.52
N LEU A 65 -12.46 19.61 -1.22
CA LEU A 65 -11.25 19.00 -0.61
C LEU A 65 -9.98 19.15 -1.48
N SER A 66 -10.14 19.35 -2.80
CA SER A 66 -9.08 19.24 -3.81
C SER A 66 -8.05 20.36 -3.91
N THR A 67 -8.12 21.37 -3.03
CA THR A 67 -7.12 22.45 -3.00
C THR A 67 -6.38 22.54 -1.67
N GLN A 68 -6.53 21.55 -0.79
CA GLN A 68 -5.75 21.55 0.43
C GLN A 68 -4.29 21.28 0.04
N HIS A 69 -3.44 22.30 0.20
CA HIS A 69 -2.01 22.16 -0.02
C HIS A 69 -1.50 20.98 0.83
N ILE A 70 -0.57 20.17 0.31
CA ILE A 70 -0.12 18.95 1.01
C ILE A 70 0.35 19.24 2.44
N LYS A 71 0.93 20.42 2.66
CA LYS A 71 1.32 20.95 3.98
C LYS A 71 0.13 21.12 4.94
N ASP A 72 -0.97 21.68 4.46
CA ASP A 72 -2.19 21.87 5.27
C ASP A 72 -2.86 20.52 5.56
N PHE A 73 -2.82 19.61 4.58
CA PHE A 73 -3.36 18.26 4.72
C PHE A 73 -2.60 17.48 5.79
N GLU A 74 -1.27 17.46 5.70
CA GLU A 74 -0.41 16.86 6.72
C GLU A 74 -0.68 17.43 8.11
N SER A 75 -0.76 18.76 8.23
CA SER A 75 -1.05 19.44 9.50
C SER A 75 -2.39 19.00 10.09
N SER A 76 -3.40 18.81 9.24
CA SER A 76 -4.71 18.30 9.67
C SER A 76 -4.66 16.83 10.11
N LEU A 77 -3.90 15.98 9.41
CA LEU A 77 -3.69 14.59 9.82
C LEU A 77 -2.98 14.50 11.17
N GLN A 78 -1.94 15.31 11.38
CA GLN A 78 -1.19 15.40 12.64
C GLN A 78 -2.09 15.87 13.79
N LYS A 79 -2.92 16.90 13.56
CA LYS A 79 -3.92 17.37 14.53
C LYS A 79 -4.85 16.24 14.94
N THR A 80 -5.35 15.44 14.00
CA THR A 80 -6.21 14.28 14.32
C THR A 80 -5.49 13.26 15.20
N VAL A 81 -4.23 12.92 14.88
CA VAL A 81 -3.42 12.00 15.69
C VAL A 81 -3.24 12.56 17.11
N TYR A 82 -2.93 13.84 17.26
CA TYR A 82 -2.79 14.47 18.58
C TYR A 82 -4.09 14.45 19.38
N LEU A 83 -5.21 14.84 18.78
CA LEU A 83 -6.52 14.84 19.43
C LEU A 83 -6.95 13.43 19.86
N SER A 84 -6.64 12.41 19.04
CA SER A 84 -6.95 11.03 19.40
C SER A 84 -6.24 10.55 20.67
N GLN A 85 -4.99 10.97 20.87
CA GLN A 85 -4.19 10.65 22.04
C GLN A 85 -4.75 11.31 23.30
N ILE A 86 -5.17 12.58 23.20
CA ILE A 86 -5.82 13.31 24.30
C ILE A 86 -7.14 12.63 24.69
N ASN A 87 -7.96 12.31 23.70
CA ASN A 87 -9.31 11.77 23.92
C ASN A 87 -9.31 10.28 24.31
N LYS A 88 -8.13 9.64 24.43
CA LYS A 88 -7.96 8.20 24.70
C LYS A 88 -8.86 7.32 23.85
N ILE A 89 -9.07 7.71 22.59
CA ILE A 89 -9.89 6.94 21.66
C ILE A 89 -9.13 5.64 21.39
N PRO A 90 -9.73 4.46 21.64
CA PRO A 90 -9.04 3.19 21.47
C PRO A 90 -8.82 2.93 19.98
N PHE A 91 -7.60 3.20 19.51
CA PHE A 91 -7.11 2.76 18.20
C PHE A 91 -6.22 1.54 18.39
N LYS A 92 -6.03 0.77 17.31
CA LYS A 92 -5.14 -0.39 17.31
C LYS A 92 -3.70 0.09 17.61
N GLU A 93 -3.29 0.02 18.86
CA GLU A 93 -1.93 0.37 19.27
C GLU A 93 -0.93 -0.63 18.69
N ILE A 94 0.30 -0.18 18.46
CA ILE A 94 1.42 -1.06 18.14
C ILE A 94 1.72 -1.83 19.42
N VAL A 95 1.15 -3.04 19.53
CA VAL A 95 1.42 -3.93 20.65
C VAL A 95 2.91 -4.29 20.63
N PRO A 96 3.62 -4.21 21.77
CA PRO A 96 4.99 -4.70 21.88
C PRO A 96 5.07 -6.14 21.38
N VAL A 97 5.86 -6.38 20.34
CA VAL A 97 5.99 -7.72 19.75
C VAL A 97 7.07 -8.48 20.53
N GLU A 98 6.65 -9.36 21.42
CA GLU A 98 7.56 -10.31 22.06
C GLU A 98 7.72 -11.56 21.17
N LEU A 99 8.94 -11.70 20.63
CA LEU A 99 9.35 -12.86 19.84
C LEU A 99 10.11 -13.87 20.71
N SER A 100 9.78 -15.14 20.52
CA SER A 100 10.39 -16.29 21.17
C SER A 100 10.84 -17.29 20.11
N SER A 101 11.82 -18.14 20.45
CA SER A 101 12.30 -19.20 19.54
C SER A 101 11.25 -20.30 19.29
N SER A 102 10.21 -20.38 20.12
CA SER A 102 9.07 -21.30 19.97
C SER A 102 8.02 -20.83 18.98
N ASP A 103 8.08 -19.57 18.56
CA ASP A 103 7.09 -19.01 17.63
C ASP A 103 7.23 -19.61 16.21
N ASP A 104 6.10 -19.69 15.51
CA ASP A 104 6.06 -20.03 14.10
C ASP A 104 6.24 -18.78 13.23
N PHE A 105 7.41 -18.68 12.60
CA PHE A 105 7.78 -17.55 11.73
C PHE A 105 7.38 -17.72 10.27
N ILE A 106 6.83 -18.88 9.89
CA ILE A 106 6.32 -19.11 8.52
C ILE A 106 4.82 -18.90 8.50
N PHE A 107 4.10 -19.54 9.43
CA PHE A 107 2.64 -19.58 9.43
C PHE A 107 1.99 -18.66 10.48
N GLY A 108 2.75 -18.17 11.45
CA GLY A 108 2.26 -17.23 12.48
C GLY A 108 2.22 -15.77 12.01
N ASP A 109 1.58 -14.92 12.81
CA ASP A 109 1.36 -13.50 12.48
C ASP A 109 2.36 -12.56 13.17
N LYS A 110 3.20 -13.05 14.09
CA LYS A 110 4.09 -12.18 14.88
C LYS A 110 5.10 -11.40 14.04
N LEU A 111 5.61 -11.99 12.95
CA LEU A 111 6.51 -11.28 12.04
C LEU A 111 5.81 -10.17 11.23
N LEU A 112 4.48 -10.26 11.03
CA LEU A 112 3.72 -9.18 10.38
C LEU A 112 3.82 -7.88 11.21
N ALA A 113 3.75 -8.00 12.54
CA ALA A 113 3.88 -6.85 13.43
C ALA A 113 5.32 -6.33 13.49
N LEU A 114 6.32 -7.22 13.49
CA LEU A 114 7.73 -6.81 13.44
C LEU A 114 8.07 -6.06 12.14
N ARG A 115 7.49 -6.51 11.01
CA ARG A 115 7.68 -5.88 9.71
C ARG A 115 7.34 -4.39 9.73
N ILE A 116 6.31 -3.97 10.48
CA ILE A 116 5.93 -2.55 10.58
C ILE A 116 7.08 -1.72 11.17
N LYS A 117 7.74 -2.21 12.22
CA LYS A 117 8.90 -1.54 12.82
C LYS A 117 10.07 -1.43 11.84
N ILE A 118 10.34 -2.50 11.09
CA ILE A 118 11.38 -2.51 10.06
C ILE A 118 11.09 -1.46 8.97
N LEU A 119 9.84 -1.35 8.52
CA LEU A 119 9.42 -0.37 7.51
C LEU A 119 9.51 1.08 8.00
N GLN A 120 9.41 1.31 9.31
CA GLN A 120 9.61 2.59 9.96
C GLN A 120 11.09 2.98 10.10
N ASN A 121 12.02 2.15 9.61
CA ASN A 121 13.46 2.24 9.86
C ASN A 121 13.80 2.29 11.35
N GLU A 122 13.02 1.60 12.20
CA GLU A 122 13.42 1.37 13.58
C GLU A 122 14.54 0.31 13.60
N ASP A 123 15.60 0.57 14.39
CA ASP A 123 16.66 -0.41 14.61
C ASP A 123 16.11 -1.61 15.39
N VAL A 124 15.79 -2.67 14.64
CA VAL A 124 15.33 -3.94 15.20
C VAL A 124 16.53 -4.84 15.41
N ILE A 125 16.92 -5.08 16.66
CA ILE A 125 17.97 -6.04 17.03
C ILE A 125 17.29 -7.25 17.68
N LEU A 126 17.44 -8.43 17.08
CA LEU A 126 16.87 -9.66 17.62
C LEU A 126 17.88 -10.42 18.48
N PRO A 127 17.44 -11.06 19.59
CA PRO A 127 18.28 -11.98 20.34
C PRO A 127 18.78 -13.13 19.47
N ASP A 128 19.99 -13.64 19.71
CA ASP A 128 20.63 -14.66 18.87
C ASP A 128 19.74 -15.89 18.62
N LYS A 129 19.05 -16.39 19.65
CA LYS A 129 18.12 -17.53 19.53
C LYS A 129 16.98 -17.26 18.55
N VAL A 130 16.44 -16.04 18.56
CA VAL A 130 15.38 -15.60 17.65
C VAL A 130 15.94 -15.43 16.25
N LYS A 131 17.13 -14.82 16.12
CA LYS A 131 17.85 -14.68 14.85
C LYS A 131 18.10 -16.03 14.19
N SER A 132 18.67 -17.01 14.90
CA SER A 132 18.87 -18.37 14.38
C SER A 132 17.56 -19.02 13.92
N LYS A 133 16.46 -18.79 14.63
CA LYS A 133 15.14 -19.29 14.26
C LYS A 133 14.59 -18.64 12.99
N VAL A 134 14.87 -17.35 12.76
CA VAL A 134 14.51 -16.65 11.51
C VAL A 134 15.19 -17.33 10.32
N PHE A 135 16.51 -17.54 10.36
CA PHE A 135 17.24 -18.20 9.28
C PHE A 135 16.86 -19.68 9.10
N ALA A 136 16.65 -20.41 10.20
CA ALA A 136 16.10 -21.76 10.13
C ALA A 136 14.72 -21.79 9.43
N SER A 137 13.91 -20.75 9.62
CA SER A 137 12.60 -20.61 8.97
C SER A 137 12.74 -20.27 7.48
N VAL A 138 13.72 -19.44 7.09
CA VAL A 138 14.06 -19.20 5.68
C VAL A 138 14.42 -20.52 4.98
N ASN A 139 15.31 -21.31 5.59
CA ASN A 139 15.77 -22.57 5.01
C ASN A 139 14.67 -23.63 4.94
N ARG A 140 13.84 -23.71 5.98
CA ARG A 140 12.65 -24.56 5.97
C ARG A 140 11.66 -24.14 4.87
N LEU A 141 11.40 -22.83 4.72
CA LEU A 141 10.48 -22.35 3.69
C LEU A 141 11.03 -22.60 2.28
N ASN A 142 12.33 -22.39 2.06
CA ASN A 142 13.00 -22.77 0.81
C ASN A 142 12.75 -24.24 0.46
N TYR A 143 12.97 -25.15 1.42
CA TYR A 143 12.70 -26.57 1.22
C TYR A 143 11.24 -26.84 0.84
N LEU A 144 10.28 -26.23 1.56
CA LEU A 144 8.86 -26.44 1.33
C LEU A 144 8.39 -25.89 -0.02
N LEU A 145 8.89 -24.73 -0.45
CA LEU A 145 8.56 -24.14 -1.75
C LEU A 145 9.19 -24.89 -2.92
N THR A 146 10.29 -25.61 -2.71
CA THR A 146 10.88 -26.44 -3.77
C THR A 146 10.24 -27.82 -3.85
N ASN A 147 9.93 -28.47 -2.72
CA ASN A 147 9.57 -29.88 -2.69
C ASN A 147 8.08 -30.15 -2.41
N ASP A 148 7.37 -29.23 -1.75
CA ASP A 148 6.02 -29.45 -1.21
C ASP A 148 4.99 -28.43 -1.72
N THR A 149 5.16 -27.93 -2.94
CA THR A 149 4.24 -26.93 -3.54
C THR A 149 2.79 -27.41 -3.65
N ASN A 150 2.56 -28.72 -3.65
CA ASN A 150 1.22 -29.30 -3.65
C ASN A 150 0.54 -29.35 -2.28
N ASN A 151 1.27 -29.12 -1.21
CA ASN A 151 0.74 -29.10 0.15
C ASN A 151 -0.28 -27.97 0.33
N THR A 152 -1.44 -28.29 0.92
CA THR A 152 -2.54 -27.31 1.11
C THR A 152 -2.13 -26.11 1.97
N PHE A 153 -1.28 -26.30 2.97
CA PHE A 153 -0.78 -25.19 3.82
C PHE A 153 0.12 -24.25 3.02
N ILE A 154 0.98 -24.79 2.14
CA ILE A 154 1.84 -24.00 1.26
C ILE A 154 1.00 -23.24 0.23
N LYS A 155 0.01 -23.90 -0.37
CA LYS A 155 -0.90 -23.27 -1.33
C LYS A 155 -1.69 -22.10 -0.73
N LYS A 156 -2.06 -22.19 0.56
CA LYS A 156 -2.79 -21.16 1.30
C LYS A 156 -1.89 -20.13 2.00
N LEU A 157 -0.56 -20.29 1.95
CA LEU A 157 0.36 -19.39 2.64
C LEU A 157 0.26 -17.99 2.04
N ASP A 158 -0.09 -17.00 2.89
CA ASP A 158 -0.13 -15.60 2.49
C ASP A 158 1.29 -15.09 2.28
N ILE A 159 1.57 -14.57 1.09
CA ILE A 159 2.86 -13.98 0.73
C ILE A 159 3.25 -12.82 1.67
N ALA A 160 2.29 -12.16 2.33
CA ALA A 160 2.58 -11.17 3.36
C ALA A 160 3.43 -11.72 4.51
N LYS A 161 3.23 -13.00 4.88
CA LYS A 161 4.03 -13.68 5.91
C LYS A 161 5.44 -13.94 5.42
N ILE A 162 5.56 -14.37 4.16
CA ILE A 162 6.85 -14.60 3.51
C ILE A 162 7.64 -13.30 3.38
N PHE A 163 6.99 -12.21 2.96
CA PHE A 163 7.59 -10.87 2.88
C PHE A 163 8.08 -10.39 4.24
N SER A 164 7.33 -10.67 5.30
CA SER A 164 7.72 -10.31 6.67
C SER A 164 8.92 -11.12 7.14
N LEU A 165 8.97 -12.43 6.83
CA LEU A 165 10.13 -13.28 7.08
C LEU A 165 11.37 -12.79 6.33
N LEU A 166 11.24 -12.43 5.05
CA LEU A 166 12.35 -11.93 4.24
C LEU A 166 12.89 -10.59 4.74
N LEU A 167 12.03 -9.61 5.01
CA LEU A 167 12.47 -8.32 5.55
C LEU A 167 13.15 -8.49 6.91
N CYS A 168 12.59 -9.34 7.76
CA CYS A 168 13.21 -9.71 9.03
C CYS A 168 14.59 -10.35 8.81
N ALA A 169 14.69 -11.36 7.95
CA ALA A 169 15.95 -12.05 7.68
C ALA A 169 17.01 -11.09 7.12
N ILE A 170 16.67 -10.28 6.11
CA ILE A 170 17.58 -9.29 5.51
C ILE A 170 18.08 -8.29 6.55
N SER A 171 17.21 -7.81 7.45
CA SER A 171 17.61 -6.87 8.51
C SER A 171 18.65 -7.45 9.48
N GLN A 172 18.65 -8.78 9.68
CA GLN A 172 19.55 -9.46 10.61
C GLN A 172 20.73 -10.17 9.92
N ALA A 173 20.71 -10.28 8.60
CA ALA A 173 21.62 -11.12 7.81
C ALA A 173 23.06 -10.65 7.88
N THR A 174 23.99 -11.57 7.79
CA THR A 174 25.40 -11.34 7.45
C THR A 174 25.62 -11.72 5.98
N THR A 175 26.79 -11.42 5.42
CA THR A 175 27.13 -11.78 4.03
C THR A 175 27.01 -13.28 3.74
N ASN A 176 27.19 -14.15 4.75
CA ASN A 176 27.08 -15.59 4.60
C ASN A 176 25.64 -16.09 4.45
N ASP A 177 24.65 -15.30 4.87
CA ASP A 177 23.23 -15.65 4.79
C ASP A 177 22.61 -15.31 3.42
N GLU A 178 23.36 -14.62 2.56
CA GLU A 178 22.90 -14.13 1.26
C GLU A 178 22.38 -15.25 0.33
N PRO A 179 23.07 -16.39 0.15
CA PRO A 179 22.59 -17.43 -0.78
C PRO A 179 21.22 -18.00 -0.43
N ASP A 180 20.94 -18.19 0.87
CA ASP A 180 19.65 -18.72 1.35
C ASP A 180 18.51 -17.71 1.15
N ILE A 181 18.80 -16.42 1.34
CA ILE A 181 17.85 -15.33 1.09
C ILE A 181 17.58 -15.18 -0.41
N SER A 182 18.62 -15.15 -1.25
CA SER A 182 18.49 -15.08 -2.71
C SER A 182 17.65 -16.24 -3.24
N LYS A 183 17.93 -17.47 -2.77
CA LYS A 183 17.14 -18.65 -3.12
C LYS A 183 15.66 -18.52 -2.75
N LEU A 184 15.34 -17.90 -1.61
CA LEU A 184 13.95 -17.69 -1.20
C LEU A 184 13.26 -16.65 -2.08
N ILE A 185 13.95 -15.55 -2.43
CA ILE A 185 13.45 -14.56 -3.38
C ILE A 185 13.14 -15.22 -4.73
N ASP A 186 14.06 -16.04 -5.24
CA ASP A 186 13.90 -16.74 -6.52
C ASP A 186 12.73 -17.73 -6.49
N ASN A 187 12.58 -18.48 -5.40
CA ASN A 187 11.43 -19.37 -5.20
C ASN A 187 10.09 -18.60 -5.21
N ILE A 188 10.03 -17.42 -4.58
CA ILE A 188 8.83 -16.59 -4.60
C ILE A 188 8.55 -16.07 -6.01
N ASN A 189 9.57 -15.59 -6.70
CA ASN A 189 9.45 -15.14 -8.08
C ASN A 189 8.94 -16.26 -8.99
N ASN A 190 9.44 -17.48 -8.84
CA ASN A 190 9.00 -18.61 -9.67
C ASN A 190 7.55 -19.03 -9.41
N LEU A 191 7.05 -18.90 -8.18
CA LEU A 191 5.75 -19.46 -7.79
C LEU A 191 4.62 -18.43 -7.68
N TYR A 192 4.91 -17.22 -7.20
CA TYR A 192 3.90 -16.19 -6.89
C TYR A 192 3.85 -15.08 -7.92
N GLN A 193 4.91 -14.89 -8.71
CA GLN A 193 4.96 -13.83 -9.71
C GLN A 193 4.06 -14.16 -10.89
N TYR A 194 3.42 -13.14 -11.43
CA TYR A 194 2.75 -13.16 -12.70
C TYR A 194 3.29 -12.01 -13.56
N LYS A 195 3.81 -12.34 -14.74
CA LYS A 195 4.24 -11.36 -15.74
C LYS A 195 3.14 -11.19 -16.77
N SER A 196 2.45 -10.06 -16.72
CA SER A 196 1.51 -9.63 -17.76
C SER A 196 2.27 -8.97 -18.90
N PRO A 197 2.08 -9.40 -20.17
CA PRO A 197 2.72 -8.78 -21.33
C PRO A 197 2.39 -7.28 -21.49
N THR A 198 1.23 -6.85 -21.01
CA THR A 198 0.73 -5.47 -21.15
C THR A 198 0.75 -4.71 -19.84
N GLU A 199 0.47 -5.36 -18.72
CA GLU A 199 0.27 -4.69 -17.44
C GLU A 199 1.53 -4.69 -16.56
N GLY A 200 2.49 -5.59 -16.77
CA GLY A 200 3.75 -5.65 -16.01
C GLY A 200 3.81 -6.80 -15.00
N ILE A 201 4.59 -6.64 -13.93
CA ILE A 201 4.88 -7.67 -12.92
C ILE A 201 4.00 -7.52 -11.69
N PHE A 202 3.24 -8.56 -11.38
CA PHE A 202 2.40 -8.66 -10.18
C PHE A 202 2.69 -9.89 -9.36
N TYR A 203 2.22 -9.88 -8.12
CA TYR A 203 2.32 -11.03 -7.21
C TYR A 203 0.93 -11.47 -6.75
N ARG A 204 0.75 -12.79 -6.68
CA ARG A 204 -0.44 -13.40 -6.10
C ARG A 204 -0.34 -13.37 -4.57
N PRO A 205 -1.42 -13.01 -3.85
CA PRO A 205 -1.45 -13.08 -2.39
C PRO A 205 -1.18 -14.47 -1.81
N ASN A 206 -1.58 -15.52 -2.53
CA ASN A 206 -1.26 -16.92 -2.25
C ASN A 206 -1.35 -17.74 -3.55
N LEU A 207 -0.87 -18.98 -3.55
CA LEU A 207 -0.79 -19.80 -4.77
C LEU A 207 -2.17 -20.19 -5.34
N LEU A 208 -3.23 -20.11 -4.54
CA LEU A 208 -4.60 -20.37 -4.97
C LEU A 208 -5.31 -19.11 -5.49
N SER A 209 -4.70 -17.93 -5.34
CA SER A 209 -5.36 -16.68 -5.67
C SER A 209 -5.31 -16.41 -7.16
N ASN A 210 -6.48 -16.08 -7.73
CA ASN A 210 -6.59 -15.52 -9.08
C ASN A 210 -6.45 -13.99 -9.09
N HIS A 211 -6.24 -13.37 -7.92
CA HIS A 211 -6.06 -11.94 -7.80
C HIS A 211 -4.58 -11.58 -7.80
N LEU A 212 -4.28 -10.43 -8.37
CA LEU A 212 -2.94 -9.84 -8.44
C LEU A 212 -2.91 -8.61 -7.54
N SER A 213 -1.86 -8.49 -6.72
CA SER A 213 -1.71 -7.39 -5.78
C SER A 213 -0.58 -6.46 -6.20
N PRO A 214 -0.82 -5.14 -6.31
CA PRO A 214 0.24 -4.14 -6.44
C PRO A 214 0.76 -3.66 -5.07
N TYR A 215 0.12 -4.06 -3.97
CA TYR A 215 0.27 -3.38 -2.68
C TYR A 215 1.51 -3.77 -1.87
N LEU A 216 1.86 -2.92 -0.91
CA LEU A 216 3.00 -3.14 -0.02
C LEU A 216 2.85 -4.45 0.76
N SER A 217 1.66 -4.78 1.28
CA SER A 217 1.46 -5.96 2.12
C SER A 217 1.84 -7.27 1.44
N ASN A 218 1.47 -7.45 0.18
CA ASN A 218 1.44 -8.77 -0.46
C ASN A 218 1.54 -8.71 -2.00
N GLY A 219 2.15 -7.66 -2.54
CA GLY A 219 2.17 -7.35 -3.96
C GLY A 219 3.51 -6.81 -4.47
N SER A 220 3.47 -6.21 -5.66
CA SER A 220 4.67 -5.67 -6.34
C SER A 220 5.41 -4.63 -5.52
N ALA A 221 4.72 -3.70 -4.84
CA ALA A 221 5.36 -2.73 -3.95
C ALA A 221 6.06 -3.42 -2.76
N GLY A 222 5.48 -4.51 -2.24
CA GLY A 222 6.10 -5.33 -1.19
C GLY A 222 7.37 -6.00 -1.65
N MET A 223 7.36 -6.59 -2.84
CA MET A 223 8.55 -7.20 -3.42
C MET A 223 9.62 -6.15 -3.73
N LEU A 224 9.25 -4.98 -4.27
CA LEU A 224 10.20 -3.90 -4.54
C LEU A 224 11.00 -3.54 -3.28
N VAL A 225 10.32 -3.37 -2.14
CA VAL A 225 10.99 -3.07 -0.86
C VAL A 225 11.93 -4.19 -0.41
N ILE A 226 11.58 -5.46 -0.67
CA ILE A 226 12.46 -6.61 -0.37
C ILE A 226 13.72 -6.57 -1.23
N LEU A 227 13.58 -6.39 -2.54
CA LEU A 227 14.72 -6.36 -3.47
C LEU A 227 15.64 -5.17 -3.19
N LEU A 228 15.08 -4.02 -2.85
CA LEU A 228 15.86 -2.84 -2.45
C LEU A 228 16.56 -3.05 -1.10
N SER A 229 15.89 -3.68 -0.13
CA SER A 229 16.50 -4.04 1.15
C SER A 229 17.66 -5.01 0.96
N PHE A 230 17.50 -5.99 0.07
CA PHE A 230 18.55 -6.92 -0.33
C PHE A 230 19.75 -6.20 -0.96
N LYS A 231 19.49 -5.35 -1.97
CA LYS A 231 20.52 -4.53 -2.65
C LYS A 231 21.29 -3.69 -1.64
N ARG A 232 20.60 -3.01 -0.73
CA ARG A 232 21.21 -2.19 0.33
C ARG A 232 22.03 -3.03 1.32
N ARG A 233 21.56 -4.22 1.71
CA ARG A 233 22.25 -5.06 2.72
C ARG A 233 23.50 -5.74 2.17
N PHE A 234 23.45 -6.23 0.94
CA PHE A 234 24.50 -7.06 0.34
C PHE A 234 25.32 -6.36 -0.74
N HIS A 235 24.93 -5.14 -1.14
CA HIS A 235 25.57 -4.37 -2.20
C HIS A 235 25.66 -5.12 -3.55
N LYS A 236 24.58 -5.86 -3.88
CA LYS A 236 24.48 -6.66 -5.11
C LYS A 236 23.37 -6.15 -6.02
N ASN A 237 23.62 -6.23 -7.32
CA ASN A 237 22.74 -5.73 -8.39
C ASN A 237 22.00 -6.84 -9.15
N ILE A 238 21.97 -8.06 -8.60
CA ILE A 238 21.43 -9.26 -9.28
C ILE A 238 19.93 -9.17 -9.59
N TYR A 239 19.21 -8.23 -8.96
CA TYR A 239 17.78 -8.02 -9.14
C TYR A 239 17.44 -6.69 -9.82
N ASP A 240 18.42 -5.97 -10.40
CA ASP A 240 18.21 -4.63 -10.96
C ASP A 240 17.18 -4.63 -12.11
N ASP A 241 17.22 -5.60 -13.01
CA ASP A 241 16.24 -5.74 -14.10
C ASP A 241 14.82 -5.92 -13.54
N GLN A 242 14.69 -6.76 -12.51
CA GLN A 242 13.40 -7.01 -11.87
C GLN A 242 12.89 -5.78 -11.09
N ILE A 243 13.78 -5.04 -10.43
CA ILE A 243 13.47 -3.77 -9.79
C ILE A 243 12.90 -2.80 -10.83
N HIS A 244 13.57 -2.67 -11.99
CA HIS A 244 13.12 -1.82 -13.08
C HIS A 244 11.74 -2.22 -13.62
N ASP A 245 11.51 -3.51 -13.87
CA ASP A 245 10.20 -4.02 -14.32
C ASP A 245 9.07 -3.74 -13.31
N ILE A 246 9.34 -3.88 -12.01
CA ILE A 246 8.36 -3.59 -10.96
C ILE A 246 8.06 -2.09 -10.90
N ILE A 247 9.06 -1.22 -11.03
CA ILE A 247 8.85 0.24 -11.07
C ILE A 247 8.01 0.64 -12.27
N ASN A 248 8.33 0.12 -13.45
CA ASN A 248 7.52 0.32 -14.65
C ASN A 248 6.08 -0.17 -14.47
N THR A 249 5.87 -1.20 -13.66
CA THR A 249 4.53 -1.66 -13.31
C THR A 249 3.83 -0.68 -12.38
N LEU A 250 4.47 -0.29 -11.27
CA LEU A 250 3.86 0.58 -10.25
C LEU A 250 3.63 2.02 -10.71
N THR A 251 4.34 2.46 -11.77
CA THR A 251 4.19 3.79 -12.37
C THR A 251 3.19 3.83 -13.52
N LYS A 252 2.60 2.69 -13.91
CA LYS A 252 1.37 2.72 -14.71
C LYS A 252 0.25 3.29 -13.85
N ASN A 253 -0.60 4.13 -14.43
CA ASN A 253 -1.66 4.86 -13.73
C ASN A 253 -2.70 3.92 -13.08
N PHE A 254 -2.36 3.37 -11.92
CA PHE A 254 -3.26 2.68 -11.03
C PHE A 254 -3.71 3.68 -9.97
N MET A 255 -5.01 3.91 -9.85
CA MET A 255 -5.57 4.67 -8.74
C MET A 255 -6.11 3.66 -7.71
N PRO A 256 -5.40 3.42 -6.60
CA PRO A 256 -5.86 2.48 -5.57
C PRO A 256 -7.19 2.92 -4.99
N GLN A 257 -7.93 1.98 -4.43
CA GLN A 257 -9.22 2.24 -3.81
C GLN A 257 -9.11 2.97 -2.46
N ASN A 258 -7.93 3.02 -1.86
CA ASN A 258 -7.66 3.68 -0.58
C ASN A 258 -6.21 4.20 -0.53
N ALA A 259 -5.92 5.04 0.46
CA ALA A 259 -4.59 5.62 0.67
C ALA A 259 -3.77 4.94 1.77
N SER A 260 -4.16 3.75 2.26
CA SER A 260 -3.39 3.10 3.33
C SER A 260 -1.97 2.74 2.94
N LEU A 261 -1.11 2.57 3.94
CA LEU A 261 0.26 2.17 3.71
C LEU A 261 0.34 0.70 3.27
N MET A 262 -0.39 -0.20 3.93
CA MET A 262 -0.23 -1.63 3.64
C MET A 262 -0.97 -2.06 2.36
N ARG A 263 -2.13 -1.46 2.06
CA ARG A 263 -3.06 -1.90 1.00
C ARG A 263 -3.58 -0.78 0.11
N GLY A 264 -2.87 0.35 0.06
CA GLY A 264 -3.30 1.53 -0.66
C GLY A 264 -2.15 2.28 -1.35
N LEU A 265 -2.47 3.48 -1.82
CA LEU A 265 -1.57 4.34 -2.58
C LEU A 265 -0.30 4.69 -1.82
N SER A 266 -0.39 4.96 -0.50
CA SER A 266 0.78 5.30 0.30
C SER A 266 1.83 4.19 0.32
N GLY A 267 1.43 2.91 0.21
CA GLY A 267 2.36 1.78 0.09
C GLY A 267 3.13 1.73 -1.22
N ILE A 268 2.47 2.11 -2.31
CA ILE A 268 3.11 2.22 -3.63
C ILE A 268 4.10 3.38 -3.60
N ILE A 269 3.66 4.55 -3.14
CA ILE A 269 4.52 5.74 -2.98
C ILE A 269 5.73 5.41 -2.09
N PHE A 270 5.52 4.73 -0.96
CA PHE A 270 6.60 4.29 -0.08
C PHE A 270 7.67 3.50 -0.82
N SER A 271 7.27 2.50 -1.60
CA SER A 271 8.21 1.65 -2.32
C SER A 271 9.01 2.43 -3.39
N LEU A 272 8.39 3.41 -4.03
CA LEU A 272 9.06 4.30 -5.00
C LEU A 272 10.01 5.30 -4.32
N LEU A 273 9.64 5.81 -3.13
CA LEU A 273 10.54 6.64 -2.32
C LEU A 273 11.78 5.84 -1.87
N GLN A 274 11.60 4.57 -1.47
CA GLN A 274 12.72 3.69 -1.15
C GLN A 274 13.64 3.47 -2.36
N TYR A 275 13.09 3.33 -3.56
CA TYR A 275 13.88 3.24 -4.78
C TYR A 275 14.69 4.52 -5.02
N ALA A 276 14.05 5.69 -4.95
CA ALA A 276 14.72 6.97 -5.15
C ALA A 276 15.87 7.20 -4.13
N ASP A 277 15.66 6.80 -2.87
CA ASP A 277 16.67 6.89 -1.82
C ASP A 277 17.85 5.94 -2.06
N ILE A 278 17.57 4.64 -2.28
CA ILE A 278 18.59 3.58 -2.34
C ILE A 278 19.36 3.58 -3.67
N CYS A 279 18.68 3.86 -4.78
CA CYS A 279 19.28 3.86 -6.11
C CYS A 279 19.73 5.26 -6.56
N HIS A 280 19.42 6.30 -5.78
CA HIS A 280 19.69 7.70 -6.12
C HIS A 280 19.10 8.14 -7.47
N ASP A 281 18.01 7.48 -7.89
CA ASP A 281 17.33 7.74 -9.16
C ASP A 281 16.12 8.68 -8.94
N LYS A 282 16.10 9.77 -9.71
CA LYS A 282 15.08 10.82 -9.63
C LYS A 282 14.08 10.79 -10.78
N GLN A 283 14.18 9.83 -11.70
CA GLN A 283 13.34 9.73 -12.90
C GLN A 283 11.84 9.76 -12.57
N HIS A 284 11.44 9.16 -11.44
CA HIS A 284 10.05 9.03 -11.02
C HIS A 284 9.59 10.06 -9.97
N ASN A 285 10.41 11.06 -9.62
CA ASN A 285 10.07 12.04 -8.58
C ASN A 285 8.79 12.83 -8.88
N ASN A 286 8.56 13.21 -10.15
CA ASN A 286 7.34 13.91 -10.54
C ASN A 286 6.10 13.03 -10.33
N PHE A 287 6.16 11.76 -10.74
CA PHE A 287 5.08 10.80 -10.52
C PHE A 287 4.80 10.61 -9.03
N ILE A 288 5.86 10.49 -8.20
CA ILE A 288 5.74 10.40 -6.74
C ILE A 288 5.04 11.64 -6.18
N LYS A 289 5.48 12.84 -6.58
CA LYS A 289 4.89 14.12 -6.15
C LYS A 289 3.41 14.22 -6.51
N GLU A 290 3.06 13.94 -7.76
CA GLU A 290 1.67 13.97 -8.23
C GLU A 290 0.78 13.00 -7.42
N ASN A 291 1.26 11.79 -7.15
CA ASN A 291 0.50 10.83 -6.35
C ASN A 291 0.37 11.26 -4.87
N ILE A 292 1.39 11.90 -4.29
CA ILE A 292 1.29 12.49 -2.95
C ILE A 292 0.21 13.58 -2.90
N GLU A 293 0.15 14.43 -3.92
CA GLU A 293 -0.87 15.49 -4.04
C GLU A 293 -2.31 14.94 -4.16
N THR A 294 -2.47 13.67 -4.51
CA THR A 294 -3.79 13.00 -4.56
C THR A 294 -4.24 12.39 -3.22
N LEU A 295 -3.35 12.25 -2.23
CA LEU A 295 -3.68 11.66 -0.92
C LEU A 295 -4.87 12.32 -0.19
N PRO A 296 -5.08 13.65 -0.27
CA PRO A 296 -6.26 14.29 0.32
C PRO A 296 -7.60 13.73 -0.18
N TYR A 297 -7.66 13.19 -1.40
CA TYR A 297 -8.88 12.61 -1.99
C TYR A 297 -9.38 11.35 -1.28
N TYR A 298 -8.52 10.72 -0.48
CA TYR A 298 -8.83 9.51 0.28
C TYR A 298 -9.21 9.79 1.74
N SER A 299 -9.40 11.07 2.08
CA SER A 299 -9.71 11.51 3.43
C SER A 299 -11.16 11.98 3.57
N CYS A 300 -11.68 11.87 4.78
CA CYS A 300 -12.95 12.44 5.19
C CYS A 300 -12.74 13.41 6.35
N LYS A 301 -13.57 14.46 6.45
CA LYS A 301 -13.60 15.38 7.58
C LYS A 301 -14.78 15.02 8.48
N TRP A 302 -14.51 14.83 9.77
CA TRP A 302 -15.52 14.56 10.80
C TRP A 302 -15.14 15.28 12.09
N ASN A 303 -16.01 16.11 12.65
CA ASN A 303 -15.77 16.86 13.90
C ASN A 303 -14.39 17.55 13.95
N ASP A 304 -14.04 18.33 12.92
CA ASP A 304 -12.75 19.01 12.76
C ASP A 304 -11.50 18.11 12.73
N GLN A 305 -11.69 16.80 12.54
CA GLN A 305 -10.64 15.81 12.33
C GLN A 305 -10.64 15.35 10.87
N THR A 306 -9.44 15.32 10.27
CA THR A 306 -9.21 14.67 8.97
C THR A 306 -8.79 13.22 9.22
N LEU A 307 -9.55 12.28 8.65
CA LEU A 307 -9.37 10.84 8.85
C LEU A 307 -9.24 10.14 7.50
N ILE A 308 -8.32 9.18 7.43
CA ILE A 308 -8.15 8.32 6.26
C ILE A 308 -9.19 7.21 6.28
N VAL A 309 -9.81 6.99 5.13
CA VAL A 309 -10.74 5.88 4.93
C VAL A 309 -9.93 4.59 4.84
N ASN A 310 -10.17 3.66 5.76
CA ASN A 310 -9.44 2.39 5.77
C ASN A 310 -9.85 1.48 4.59
N PRO A 311 -9.04 0.46 4.25
CA PRO A 311 -9.32 -0.42 3.11
C PRO A 311 -10.65 -1.19 3.19
N SER A 312 -11.19 -1.39 4.40
CA SER A 312 -12.46 -2.08 4.56
C SER A 312 -13.67 -1.15 4.39
N PHE A 313 -13.48 0.17 4.32
CA PHE A 313 -14.54 1.18 4.35
C PHE A 313 -15.48 1.08 5.56
N LEU A 314 -15.07 0.33 6.60
CA LEU A 314 -15.90 0.03 7.78
C LEU A 314 -15.40 0.79 9.02
N ASN A 315 -14.11 1.10 9.07
CA ASN A 315 -13.49 1.73 10.23
C ASN A 315 -12.66 2.95 9.80
N LEU A 316 -12.57 3.96 10.66
CA LEU A 316 -11.58 5.02 10.55
C LEU A 316 -10.40 4.61 11.43
N ASP A 317 -9.18 4.69 10.89
CA ASP A 317 -7.98 4.31 11.63
C ASP A 317 -6.95 5.45 11.57
N ILE A 318 -6.20 5.60 12.65
CA ILE A 318 -5.04 6.50 12.73
C ILE A 318 -3.73 5.73 12.76
N CYS A 319 -3.78 4.38 12.79
CA CYS A 319 -2.61 3.53 12.91
C CYS A 319 -1.66 3.69 11.72
N PHE A 320 -0.46 3.12 11.85
CA PHE A 320 0.56 3.24 10.82
C PHE A 320 0.22 2.44 9.56
N GLU A 321 -0.42 1.27 9.70
CA GLU A 321 -0.74 0.38 8.59
C GLU A 321 -1.83 0.96 7.68
N ASP A 322 -2.93 1.40 8.32
CA ASP A 322 -4.19 1.71 7.65
C ASP A 322 -4.69 3.14 7.81
N GLY A 323 -3.97 3.97 8.58
CA GLY A 323 -4.45 5.28 9.01
C GLY A 323 -3.48 6.44 8.83
N ASN A 324 -3.82 7.55 9.47
CA ASN A 324 -3.11 8.83 9.37
C ASN A 324 -1.60 8.73 9.58
N LYS A 325 -1.13 7.92 10.54
CA LYS A 325 0.31 7.81 10.88
C LYS A 325 1.15 7.33 9.69
N GLY A 326 0.64 6.39 8.89
CA GLY A 326 1.33 5.90 7.71
C GLY A 326 1.48 6.98 6.66
N ILE A 327 0.42 7.75 6.41
CA ILE A 327 0.44 8.83 5.42
C ILE A 327 1.38 9.97 5.83
N ILE A 328 1.32 10.39 7.10
CA ILE A 328 2.23 11.40 7.65
C ILE A 328 3.69 10.96 7.45
N TYR A 329 4.00 9.68 7.70
CA TYR A 329 5.34 9.14 7.50
C TYR A 329 5.80 9.24 6.04
N ILE A 330 4.92 8.95 5.07
CA ILE A 330 5.23 9.08 3.64
C ILE A 330 5.50 10.53 3.22
N ILE A 331 4.67 11.48 3.68
CA ILE A 331 4.86 12.90 3.42
C ILE A 331 6.22 13.36 3.98
N ASN A 332 6.55 13.00 5.22
CA ASN A 332 7.83 13.33 5.84
C ASN A 332 9.03 12.71 5.12
N LEU A 333 8.90 11.46 4.66
CA LEU A 333 9.95 10.80 3.89
C LEU A 333 10.19 11.52 2.55
N ALA A 334 9.13 11.91 1.85
CA ALA A 334 9.23 12.65 0.59
C ALA A 334 9.88 14.04 0.78
N LYS A 335 9.57 14.74 1.87
CA LYS A 335 10.24 15.99 2.26
C LYS A 335 11.72 15.81 2.53
N LYS A 336 12.08 14.77 3.30
CA LYS A 336 13.48 14.41 3.59
C LYS A 336 14.28 14.14 2.31
N LEU A 337 13.64 13.57 1.30
CA LEU A 337 14.23 13.31 -0.01
C LEU A 337 14.15 14.49 -0.99
N HIS A 338 13.65 15.65 -0.54
CA HIS A 338 13.47 16.87 -1.35
C HIS A 338 12.63 16.66 -2.62
N ILE A 339 11.62 15.78 -2.57
CA ILE A 339 10.68 15.54 -3.67
C ILE A 339 9.48 16.51 -3.59
N ILE A 340 9.09 16.87 -2.35
CA ILE A 340 8.06 17.87 -2.05
C ILE A 340 8.58 18.83 -0.98
N GLU A 341 7.91 19.98 -0.84
CA GLU A 341 8.21 21.01 0.17
C GLU A 341 7.55 20.75 1.53
#